data_AF-A0A521CTZ9-F1
#
_entry.id   AF-A0A521CTZ9-F1
#
_cell.length_a   1.000
_cell.length_b   1.000
_cell.length_c   1.000
_cell.angle_alpha   90.00
_cell.angle_beta   90.00
_cell.angle_gamma   90.00
#
_symmetry.space_group_name_H-M   'P 1'
#
loop_
_entity.id
_entity.type
_entity.pdbx_description
1 polymer ?
#
loop_
_entity_poly.entity_id
_entity_poly.type
_entity_poly.pdbx_seq_one_letter_code
_entity_poly.pdbx_strand_id
1 'polypeptide(L)'
;MEVTMIELSGTAYFWFIALGSIIGFIFGRAIKREGIPLVGNIIWGIAGSVISGSIGIILGLGDGLLFALAGTFAFLFLANVFHQHHKDDVEGEVNYGIHIKRKGV
;
A
#
# COMPACT_ATOMS: atom_id res chain seq x y z
N MET A 1 13.22 31.94 16.89
CA MET A 1 13.39 30.48 16.74
C MET A 1 13.16 30.19 15.28
N GLU A 2 14.23 29.97 14.54
CA GLU A 2 14.16 29.66 13.12
C GLU A 2 13.63 28.23 13.01
N VAL A 3 12.43 28.07 12.44
CA VAL A 3 11.89 26.75 12.12
C VAL A 3 12.72 26.27 10.94
N THR A 4 13.64 25.33 11.18
CA THR A 4 14.36 24.66 10.09
C THR A 4 13.33 23.93 9.24
N MET A 5 13.02 24.48 8.06
CA MET A 5 12.18 23.79 7.07
C MET A 5 12.97 22.59 6.58
N ILE A 6 12.45 21.39 6.85
CA ILE A 6 13.00 20.17 6.28
C ILE A 6 12.74 20.24 4.77
N GLU A 7 13.79 20.16 3.96
CA GLU A 7 13.67 20.29 2.52
C GLU A 7 13.59 18.94 1.82
N LEU A 8 12.86 18.92 0.71
CA LEU A 8 12.74 17.75 -0.15
C LEU A 8 14.05 17.57 -0.93
N SER A 9 14.99 16.86 -0.32
CA SER A 9 16.33 16.61 -0.85
C SER A 9 16.48 15.19 -1.42
N GLY A 10 17.55 14.97 -2.19
CA GLY A 10 17.91 13.62 -2.65
C GLY A 10 18.09 12.63 -1.49
N THR A 11 18.60 13.10 -0.35
CA THR A 11 18.72 12.30 0.88
C THR A 11 17.36 11.90 1.42
N ALA A 12 16.36 12.81 1.41
CA ALA A 12 15.01 12.49 1.84
C ALA A 12 14.38 11.41 0.94
N TYR A 13 14.51 11.53 -0.39
CA TYR A 13 14.03 10.52 -1.32
C TYR A 13 14.72 9.17 -1.14
N PHE A 14 16.04 9.15 -0.91
CA PHE A 14 16.76 7.92 -0.58
C PHE A 14 16.15 7.22 0.63
N TRP A 15 15.87 7.96 1.70
CA TRP A 15 15.27 7.42 2.91
C TRP A 15 13.83 6.92 2.69
N PHE A 16 13.01 7.64 1.91
CA PHE A 16 11.66 7.19 1.57
C PHE A 16 11.68 5.90 0.73
N ILE A 17 12.57 5.81 -0.26
CA ILE A 17 12.72 4.60 -1.07
C ILE A 17 13.19 3.43 -0.18
N ALA A 18 14.18 3.64 0.67
CA ALA A 18 14.68 2.62 1.59
C ALA A 18 13.57 2.13 2.54
N LEU A 19 12.85 3.06 3.17
CA LEU A 19 11.75 2.75 4.09
C LEU A 19 10.63 2.00 3.39
N GLY A 20 10.15 2.52 2.25
CA GLY A 20 9.11 1.87 1.46
C GLY A 20 9.50 0.47 1.00
N SER A 21 10.77 0.27 0.61
CA SER A 21 11.30 -1.04 0.23
C SER A 21 11.29 -2.04 1.40
N ILE A 22 11.75 -1.60 2.58
CA ILE A 22 11.79 -2.44 3.78
C ILE A 22 10.38 -2.83 4.21
N ILE A 23 9.47 -1.85 4.33
CA ILE A 23 8.09 -2.11 4.75
C ILE A 23 7.36 -2.98 3.72
N GLY A 24 7.52 -2.69 2.42
CA GLY A 24 6.96 -3.51 1.35
C GLY A 24 7.49 -4.95 1.38
N PHE A 25 8.78 -5.15 1.64
CA PHE A 25 9.33 -6.50 1.83
C PHE A 25 8.71 -7.23 3.02
N ILE A 26 8.57 -6.55 4.17
CA ILE A 26 7.95 -7.11 5.37
C ILE A 26 6.49 -7.50 5.08
N PHE A 27 5.72 -6.62 4.45
CA PHE A 27 4.31 -6.86 4.08
C PHE A 27 4.17 -8.04 3.11
N GLY A 28 4.95 -8.06 2.05
CA GLY A 28 4.92 -9.15 1.08
C GLY A 28 5.25 -10.51 1.70
N ARG A 29 6.12 -10.54 2.73
CA ARG A 29 6.41 -11.76 3.49
C ARG A 29 5.32 -12.12 4.50
N ALA A 30 4.67 -11.13 5.11
CA ALA A 30 3.61 -11.33 6.10
C ALA A 30 2.31 -11.86 5.46
N ILE A 31 1.88 -11.28 4.33
CA ILE A 31 0.60 -11.59 3.67
C ILE A 31 0.69 -12.85 2.80
N LYS A 32 1.90 -13.26 2.37
CA LYS A 32 2.18 -14.47 1.58
C LYS A 32 1.38 -14.53 0.27
N ARG A 33 0.41 -15.45 0.14
CA ARG A 33 -0.32 -15.73 -1.12
C ARG A 33 -1.64 -14.97 -1.26
N GLU A 34 -2.14 -14.43 -0.16
CA GLU A 34 -3.44 -13.75 -0.09
C GLU A 34 -3.39 -12.34 -0.67
N GLY A 35 -2.21 -11.74 -0.83
CA GLY A 35 -2.06 -10.35 -1.24
C GLY A 35 -1.39 -10.17 -2.60
N ILE A 36 -0.93 -8.94 -2.83
CA ILE A 36 -0.06 -8.60 -3.95
C ILE A 36 1.25 -9.42 -3.82
N PRO A 37 1.86 -9.90 -4.91
CA PRO A 37 3.18 -10.56 -4.84
C PRO A 37 4.24 -9.68 -4.16
N LEU A 38 5.29 -10.30 -3.62
CA LEU A 38 6.37 -9.62 -2.88
C LEU A 38 6.93 -8.40 -3.64
N VAL A 39 7.23 -8.56 -4.93
CA VAL A 39 7.76 -7.48 -5.77
C VAL A 39 6.76 -6.33 -5.88
N GLY A 40 5.47 -6.63 -6.00
CA GLY A 40 4.42 -5.61 -6.04
C GLY A 40 4.29 -4.88 -4.71
N ASN A 41 4.38 -5.57 -3.57
CA ASN A 41 4.42 -4.93 -2.26
C ASN A 41 5.63 -4.00 -2.10
N ILE A 42 6.81 -4.35 -2.62
CA ILE A 42 7.98 -3.46 -2.60
C ILE A 42 7.74 -2.21 -3.44
N ILE A 43 7.24 -2.36 -4.67
CA ILE A 43 6.96 -1.22 -5.57
C ILE A 43 5.91 -0.29 -4.94
N TRP A 44 4.80 -0.84 -4.45
CA TRP A 44 3.75 -0.05 -3.81
C TRP A 44 4.19 0.55 -2.48
N GLY A 45 5.08 -0.13 -1.76
CA GLY A 45 5.70 0.40 -0.55
C GLY A 45 6.54 1.62 -0.83
N ILE A 46 7.39 1.57 -1.87
CA ILE A 46 8.18 2.73 -2.33
C ILE A 46 7.25 3.88 -2.75
N ALA A 47 6.25 3.60 -3.59
CA ALA A 47 5.31 4.63 -4.05
C ALA A 47 4.57 5.31 -2.88
N GLY A 48 4.02 4.51 -1.96
CA GLY A 48 3.34 5.01 -0.77
C GLY A 48 4.26 5.87 0.10
N SER A 49 5.49 5.41 0.34
CA SER A 49 6.48 6.12 1.15
C SER A 49 6.91 7.45 0.54
N VAL A 50 7.24 7.46 -0.75
CA VAL A 50 7.68 8.67 -1.46
C VAL A 50 6.57 9.71 -1.52
N ILE A 51 5.34 9.30 -1.85
CA ILE A 51 4.20 10.21 -1.95
C ILE A 51 3.89 10.81 -0.58
N SER A 52 3.70 9.98 0.44
CA SER A 52 3.29 10.45 1.77
C SER A 52 4.40 11.20 2.50
N GLY A 53 5.66 10.78 2.36
CA GLY A 53 6.82 11.49 2.91
C GLY A 53 6.98 12.88 2.29
N SER A 54 6.78 12.99 0.98
CA SER A 54 6.81 14.28 0.28
C SER A 54 5.68 15.19 0.74
N ILE A 55 4.45 14.67 0.89
CA ILE A 55 3.31 15.43 1.41
C ILE A 55 3.59 15.91 2.85
N GLY A 56 4.15 15.05 3.70
CA GLY A 56 4.48 15.40 5.08
C GLY A 56 5.47 16.57 5.17
N ILE A 57 6.48 16.57 4.30
CA ILE A 57 7.45 17.68 4.20
C ILE A 57 6.79 18.95 3.65
N ILE A 58 6.06 18.86 2.54
CA ILE A 58 5.42 20.01 1.87
C ILE A 58 4.43 20.72 2.80
N LEU A 59 3.68 19.96 3.61
CA LEU A 59 2.69 20.49 4.55
C LEU A 59 3.29 20.87 5.92
N GLY A 60 4.59 20.68 6.12
CA GLY A 60 5.25 20.98 7.40
C GLY A 60 4.77 20.12 8.57
N LEU A 61 4.31 18.89 8.31
CA LEU A 61 3.75 17.98 9.31
C LEU A 61 4.80 17.16 10.09
N GLY A 62 6.07 17.60 10.09
CA GLY A 62 7.19 16.97 10.81
C GLY A 62 8.26 16.40 9.88
N ASP A 63 8.98 15.38 10.34
CA ASP A 63 10.26 14.88 9.76
C ASP A 63 10.14 14.17 8.39
N GLY A 64 8.96 14.17 7.75
CA GLY A 64 8.71 13.47 6.49
C GLY A 64 8.71 11.94 6.62
N LEU A 65 9.70 11.34 7.30
CA LEU A 65 9.88 9.91 7.51
C LEU A 65 8.72 9.27 8.29
N LEU A 66 8.22 9.93 9.33
CA LEU A 66 7.04 9.45 10.07
C LEU A 66 5.79 9.44 9.19
N PHE A 67 5.63 10.47 8.37
CA PHE A 67 4.52 10.57 7.42
C PHE A 67 4.66 9.52 6.31
N ALA A 68 5.89 9.32 5.82
CA ALA A 68 6.26 8.28 4.88
C ALA A 68 5.90 6.89 5.42
N LEU A 69 6.21 6.61 6.68
CA LEU A 69 5.89 5.35 7.35
C LEU A 69 4.38 5.13 7.43
N ALA A 70 3.65 6.06 8.04
CA ALA A 70 2.20 5.95 8.20
C ALA A 70 1.47 5.83 6.86
N GLY A 71 1.87 6.64 5.88
CA GLY A 71 1.31 6.58 4.53
C GLY A 71 1.66 5.29 3.81
N THR A 72 2.86 4.74 3.98
CA THR A 72 3.23 3.43 3.41
C THR A 72 2.32 2.31 3.92
N PHE A 73 2.04 2.27 5.23
CA PHE A 73 1.11 1.29 5.80
C PHE A 73 -0.30 1.43 5.21
N ALA A 74 -0.83 2.65 5.15
CA ALA A 74 -2.15 2.91 4.57
C ALA A 74 -2.22 2.53 3.09
N PHE A 75 -1.18 2.86 2.32
CA PHE A 75 -1.10 2.58 0.89
C PHE A 75 -1.01 1.08 0.62
N LEU A 76 -0.16 0.35 1.35
CA LEU A 76 -0.04 -1.10 1.22
C LEU A 76 -1.30 -1.84 1.68
N PHE A 77 -1.95 -1.35 2.73
CA PHE A 77 -3.24 -1.89 3.16
C PHE A 77 -4.28 -1.76 2.03
N LEU A 78 -4.47 -0.56 1.49
CA LEU A 78 -5.40 -0.32 0.39
C LEU A 78 -5.06 -1.16 -0.84
N ALA A 79 -3.79 -1.17 -1.26
CA ALA A 79 -3.35 -1.94 -2.42
C ALA A 79 -3.64 -3.45 -2.26
N ASN A 80 -3.36 -4.02 -1.09
CA ASN A 80 -3.63 -5.44 -0.85
C ASN A 80 -5.13 -5.74 -0.73
N VAL A 81 -5.92 -4.87 -0.12
CA VAL A 81 -7.39 -5.03 -0.03
C VAL A 81 -8.03 -5.00 -1.43
N PHE A 82 -7.66 -4.04 -2.27
CA PHE A 82 -8.18 -3.97 -3.64
C PHE A 82 -7.72 -5.14 -4.51
N HIS A 83 -6.50 -5.63 -4.31
CA HIS A 83 -6.01 -6.81 -5.01
C HIS A 83 -6.77 -8.08 -4.63
N GLN A 84 -7.13 -8.24 -3.36
CA GLN A 84 -7.97 -9.35 -2.90
C GLN A 84 -9.36 -9.30 -3.52
N HIS A 85 -10.03 -8.15 -3.46
CA HIS A 85 -11.35 -8.01 -4.06
C HIS A 85 -11.36 -8.32 -5.56
N HIS A 86 -10.31 -7.92 -6.29
CA HIS A 86 -10.21 -8.26 -7.71
C HIS A 86 -10.00 -9.76 -7.94
N LYS A 87 -9.22 -10.44 -7.10
CA LYS A 87 -9.11 -11.91 -7.16
C LYS A 87 -10.46 -12.57 -6.89
N ASP A 88 -11.20 -12.12 -5.88
CA ASP A 88 -12.50 -12.70 -5.51
C ASP A 88 -13.54 -12.50 -6.62
N ASP A 89 -13.53 -11.34 -7.29
CA ASP A 89 -14.41 -11.05 -8.44
C ASP A 89 -14.07 -11.88 -9.68
N VAL A 90 -12.78 -12.18 -9.91
CA VAL A 90 -12.30 -12.94 -11.07
C VAL A 90 -12.37 -14.44 -10.86
N GLU A 91 -12.04 -14.94 -9.67
CA GLU A 91 -12.08 -16.36 -9.29
C GLU A 91 -13.49 -16.80 -8.85
N GLY A 92 -14.42 -15.86 -8.66
CA GLY A 92 -15.84 -16.12 -8.65
C GLY A 92 -16.28 -16.97 -7.46
N GLU A 93 -16.26 -16.39 -6.26
CA GLU A 93 -17.24 -16.79 -5.24
C GLU A 93 -18.61 -16.17 -5.53
N VAL A 94 -19.10 -16.38 -6.74
CA VAL A 94 -20.48 -16.15 -7.10
C VAL A 94 -21.15 -17.51 -7.29
N ASN A 95 -21.14 -18.30 -6.22
CA ASN A 95 -22.18 -19.29 -6.04
C ASN A 95 -23.43 -18.53 -5.58
N TYR A 96 -24.04 -17.73 -6.47
CA TYR A 96 -25.45 -17.42 -6.33
C TYR A 96 -26.13 -18.79 -6.35
N GLY A 97 -26.48 -19.30 -5.17
CA GLY A 97 -27.16 -20.57 -4.94
C GLY A 97 -28.58 -20.58 -5.52
N ILE A 98 -28.76 -20.13 -6.75
CA ILE A 98 -29.99 -20.22 -7.50
C ILE A 98 -29.89 -21.49 -8.33
N HIS A 99 -30.01 -22.62 -7.63
CA HIS A 99 -30.60 -23.80 -8.26
C HIS A 99 -32.04 -23.43 -8.63
N ILE A 100 -32.26 -22.92 -9.84
CA ILE A 100 -33.59 -22.88 -10.44
C ILE A 100 -33.99 -24.34 -10.66
N LYS A 101 -34.60 -24.96 -9.65
CA LYS A 101 -35.42 -26.14 -9.86
C LYS A 101 -36.54 -25.70 -10.79
N ARG A 102 -36.46 -26.07 -12.06
CA ARG A 102 -37.64 -26.12 -12.94
C ARG A 102 -38.66 -27.01 -12.23
N LYS A 103 -39.66 -26.40 -11.57
CA LYS A 103 -40.93 -27.06 -11.31
C LYS A 103 -41.55 -27.33 -12.69
N GLY A 104 -41.94 -28.58 -12.89
CA GLY A 104 -42.22 -29.14 -14.20
C GLY A 104 -43.32 -28.44 -14.99
N VAL A 105 -43.24 -28.71 -16.30
CA VAL A 105 -44.36 -29.06 -17.17
C VAL A 105 -43.86 -30.18 -18.07
#